data_AF-A0A7S3T3Y1-F1
#
_entry.id   AF-A0A7S3T3Y1-F1
#
_cell.length_a   1.000
_cell.length_b   1.000
_cell.length_c   1.000
_cell.angle_alpha   90.00
_cell.angle_beta   90.00
_cell.angle_gamma   90.00
#
_symmetry.space_group_name_H-M   'P 1'
#
loop_
_entity.id
_entity.type
_entity.pdbx_description
1 polymer ?
#
loop_
_entity_poly.entity_id
_entity_poly.type
_entity_poly.pdbx_seq_one_letter_code
_entity_poly.pdbx_strand_id
1 'polypeptide(L)'
;CDLTALSVADFWATMGEKGFAYLYGRPSGPWTSLPEPLAFSALPSLVVFNNHEPPSFTDDPWRALSGASRKISNQKSCKAAASNTKYCMRAYDRVCNAEKGNRSIFFFEYYWGYFWNAAWLDPSLWETDLTNRSDYDAFAASVASLPQVRPDTPGLSTADIEEAIKLWFDAAEQLVPLSRSFGARNYVLPAGFLERQTLPGHVAGVAPLQEKDPKCGQAAASCDVPQIRV
;
A
#
# COMPACT_ATOMS: atom_id res chain seq x y z
N CYS A 1 -23.08 -7.11 13.11
CA CYS A 1 -22.23 -6.75 14.25
C CYS A 1 -22.76 -5.46 14.82
N ASP A 2 -23.33 -5.51 16.01
CA ASP A 2 -23.73 -4.32 16.74
C ASP A 2 -22.70 -4.09 17.86
N LEU A 3 -21.98 -2.97 17.79
CA LEU A 3 -20.94 -2.59 18.75
C LEU A 3 -21.37 -1.38 19.59
N THR A 4 -22.65 -0.99 19.54
CA THR A 4 -23.17 0.19 20.24
C THR A 4 -23.12 0.10 21.76
N ALA A 5 -23.00 -1.12 22.30
CA ALA A 5 -22.84 -1.36 23.74
C ALA A 5 -21.42 -1.07 24.26
N LEU A 6 -20.42 -0.90 23.39
CA LEU A 6 -19.05 -0.59 23.81
C LEU A 6 -18.89 0.90 24.11
N SER A 7 -17.97 1.23 25.02
CA SER A 7 -17.49 2.62 25.12
C SER A 7 -16.81 3.04 23.82
N VAL A 8 -16.69 4.35 23.55
CA VAL A 8 -16.02 4.86 22.34
C VAL A 8 -14.57 4.36 22.27
N ALA A 9 -13.87 4.32 23.41
CA ALA A 9 -12.49 3.82 23.47
C ALA A 9 -12.42 2.33 23.15
N ASP A 10 -13.28 1.50 23.74
CA ASP A 10 -13.31 0.05 23.50
C ASP A 10 -13.75 -0.28 22.06
N PHE A 11 -14.67 0.50 21.51
CA PHE A 11 -15.06 0.41 20.11
C PHE A 11 -13.85 0.60 19.20
N TRP A 12 -13.09 1.69 19.36
CA TRP A 12 -11.94 1.97 18.51
C TRP A 12 -10.77 1.01 18.72
N ALA A 13 -10.54 0.57 19.96
CA ALA A 13 -9.58 -0.50 20.25
C ALA A 13 -9.98 -1.78 19.50
N THR A 14 -11.25 -2.16 19.56
CA THR A 14 -11.79 -3.33 18.83
C THR A 14 -11.66 -3.18 17.31
N MET A 15 -11.94 -1.99 16.77
CA MET A 15 -11.83 -1.71 15.34
C MET A 15 -10.39 -1.79 14.84
N GLY A 16 -9.42 -1.31 15.63
CA GLY A 16 -8.00 -1.43 15.34
C GLY A 16 -7.51 -2.87 15.43
N GLU A 17 -7.81 -3.57 16.53
CA GLU A 17 -7.39 -4.97 16.76
C GLU A 17 -7.95 -5.92 15.69
N LYS A 18 -9.21 -5.73 15.29
CA LYS A 18 -9.83 -6.54 14.23
C LYS A 18 -9.43 -6.10 12.81
N GLY A 19 -8.60 -5.08 12.66
CA GLY A 19 -8.13 -4.58 11.36
C GLY A 19 -9.20 -3.88 10.53
N PHE A 20 -10.28 -3.39 11.15
CA PHE A 20 -11.31 -2.58 10.46
C PHE A 20 -10.95 -1.10 10.37
N ALA A 21 -10.07 -0.62 11.24
CA ALA A 21 -9.55 0.74 11.22
C ALA A 21 -8.03 0.73 11.03
N TYR A 22 -7.54 1.55 10.10
CA TYR A 22 -6.12 1.83 9.94
C TYR A 22 -5.75 2.96 10.91
N LEU A 23 -5.33 2.60 12.12
CA LEU A 23 -4.95 3.55 13.18
C LEU A 23 -3.46 3.87 13.11
N TYR A 24 -2.98 4.16 11.91
CA TYR A 24 -1.61 4.58 11.65
C TYR A 24 -1.65 5.81 10.74
N GLY A 25 -0.74 6.75 10.98
CA GLY A 25 -0.64 7.98 10.21
C GLY A 25 0.80 8.42 10.11
N ARG A 26 1.13 9.25 9.13
CA ARG A 26 2.46 9.86 9.08
C ARG A 26 2.51 11.01 10.09
N PRO A 27 3.62 11.15 10.84
CA PRO A 27 3.79 12.31 11.70
C PRO A 27 3.81 13.59 10.84
N SER A 28 3.50 14.73 11.46
CA SER A 28 3.67 16.03 10.81
C SER A 28 5.14 16.22 10.45
N GLY A 29 5.45 16.41 9.17
CA GLY A 29 6.83 16.45 8.70
C GLY A 29 6.96 16.00 7.25
N PRO A 30 8.16 15.50 6.85
CA PRO A 30 8.39 15.08 5.49
C PRO A 30 7.55 13.83 5.15
N TRP A 31 7.04 13.79 3.91
CA TRP A 31 6.24 12.68 3.37
C TRP A 31 6.98 11.33 3.36
N THR A 32 8.30 11.35 3.56
CA THR A 32 9.18 10.19 3.69
C THR A 32 9.20 9.60 5.11
N SER A 33 8.57 10.22 6.09
CA SER A 33 8.50 9.67 7.45
C SER A 33 7.68 8.38 7.47
N LEU A 34 8.10 7.37 8.25
CA LEU A 34 7.34 6.13 8.41
C LEU A 34 6.01 6.40 9.14
N PRO A 35 4.93 5.66 8.79
CA PRO A 35 3.70 5.70 9.57
C PRO A 35 3.92 5.26 11.02
N GLU A 36 3.28 5.96 11.95
CA GLU A 36 3.28 5.71 13.38
C GLU A 36 1.85 5.45 13.88
N PRO A 37 1.68 4.75 15.01
CA PRO A 37 0.36 4.58 15.62
C PRO A 37 -0.34 5.92 15.88
N LEU A 38 -1.62 5.99 15.55
CA LEU A 38 -2.44 7.19 15.63
C LEU A 38 -3.61 6.96 16.60
N ALA A 39 -3.81 7.88 17.53
CA ALA A 39 -4.98 7.86 18.40
C ALA A 39 -6.26 8.06 17.58
N PHE A 40 -7.32 7.30 17.87
CA PHE A 40 -8.57 7.39 17.10
C PHE A 40 -9.18 8.79 17.06
N SER A 41 -8.89 9.63 18.05
CA SER A 41 -9.33 11.03 18.11
C SER A 41 -8.72 11.91 17.02
N ALA A 42 -7.65 11.46 16.37
CA ALA A 42 -7.03 12.14 15.24
C ALA A 42 -7.58 11.68 13.88
N LEU A 43 -8.48 10.70 13.85
CA LEU A 43 -9.21 10.35 12.63
C LEU A 43 -10.16 11.49 12.23
N PRO A 44 -10.32 11.76 10.92
CA PRO A 44 -11.27 12.76 10.47
C PRO A 44 -12.70 12.37 10.87
N SER A 45 -13.38 13.27 11.57
CA SER A 45 -14.80 13.12 11.92
C SER A 45 -15.74 13.45 10.75
N LEU A 46 -15.25 14.18 9.76
CA LEU A 46 -15.93 14.51 8.52
C LEU A 46 -15.02 14.13 7.36
N VAL A 47 -15.58 13.43 6.36
CA VAL A 47 -14.88 13.16 5.11
C VAL A 47 -15.27 14.20 4.06
N VAL A 48 -14.28 14.95 3.61
CA VAL A 48 -14.43 16.01 2.62
C VAL A 48 -13.78 15.57 1.32
N PHE A 49 -14.57 15.61 0.24
CA PHE A 49 -14.14 15.29 -1.13
C PHE A 49 -14.20 16.51 -2.06
N ASN A 50 -14.42 17.70 -1.52
CA ASN A 50 -14.52 18.94 -2.31
C ASN A 50 -13.18 19.69 -2.33
N ASN A 51 -13.08 20.65 -3.24
CA ASN A 51 -11.85 21.41 -3.48
C ASN A 51 -11.83 22.75 -2.71
N HIS A 52 -12.83 23.01 -1.87
CA HIS A 52 -13.01 24.27 -1.15
C HIS A 52 -12.45 24.21 0.27
N GLU A 53 -12.37 23.02 0.84
CA GLU A 53 -11.88 22.78 2.18
C GLU A 53 -10.62 21.89 2.14
N PRO A 54 -9.73 21.96 3.15
CA PRO A 54 -8.62 21.04 3.26
C PRO A 54 -9.11 19.58 3.24
N PRO A 55 -8.42 18.67 2.52
CA PRO A 55 -8.85 17.28 2.45
C PRO A 55 -8.77 16.62 3.83
N SER A 56 -9.77 15.80 4.14
CA SER A 56 -9.83 15.04 5.41
C SER A 56 -8.74 13.99 5.55
N PHE A 57 -8.10 13.62 4.45
CA PHE A 57 -7.02 12.63 4.40
C PHE A 57 -5.77 13.27 3.84
N THR A 58 -4.62 12.83 4.35
CA THR A 58 -3.31 13.20 3.82
C THR A 58 -3.00 12.38 2.57
N ASP A 59 -2.41 13.03 1.56
CA ASP A 59 -1.88 12.35 0.39
C ASP A 59 -0.68 11.46 0.81
N ASP A 60 -0.81 10.15 0.62
CA ASP A 60 0.25 9.18 0.91
C ASP A 60 0.88 8.64 -0.39
N PRO A 61 2.08 9.13 -0.77
CA PRO A 61 2.71 8.74 -2.03
C PRO A 61 3.09 7.25 -2.06
N TRP A 62 3.41 6.66 -0.91
CA TRP A 62 3.77 5.24 -0.83
C TRP A 62 2.54 4.34 -0.98
N ARG A 63 1.39 4.78 -0.45
CA ARG A 63 0.11 4.13 -0.73
C ARG A 63 -0.26 4.24 -2.20
N ALA A 64 -0.02 5.38 -2.85
CA ALA A 64 -0.28 5.57 -4.27
C ALA A 64 0.62 4.66 -5.14
N LEU A 65 1.94 4.66 -4.89
CA LEU A 65 2.89 3.74 -5.52
C LEU A 65 2.47 2.29 -5.35
N SER A 66 1.94 1.92 -4.17
CA SER A 66 1.48 0.56 -3.90
C SER A 66 0.28 0.18 -4.76
N GLY A 67 -0.67 1.10 -4.95
CA GLY A 67 -1.76 0.90 -5.90
C GLY A 67 -1.29 0.78 -7.35
N ALA A 68 -0.35 1.64 -7.78
CA ALA A 68 0.18 1.66 -9.14
C ALA A 68 0.98 0.38 -9.47
N SER A 69 1.81 -0.08 -8.53
CA SER A 69 2.66 -1.27 -8.68
C SER A 69 1.89 -2.58 -8.85
N ARG A 70 0.57 -2.58 -8.61
CA ARG A 70 -0.34 -3.72 -8.88
C ARG A 70 -0.85 -3.75 -10.31
N LYS A 71 -0.61 -2.71 -11.10
CA LYS A 71 -1.20 -2.50 -12.43
C LYS A 71 -0.16 -1.99 -13.41
N ILE A 72 1.07 -2.47 -13.37
CA ILE A 72 2.12 -2.07 -14.30
C ILE A 72 1.80 -2.71 -15.66
N SER A 73 0.98 -1.99 -16.44
CA SER A 73 0.39 -2.46 -17.68
C SER A 73 1.01 -1.78 -18.88
N ASN A 74 2.33 -1.79 -18.96
CA ASN A 74 3.06 -1.39 -20.14
C ASN A 74 4.52 -1.65 -19.85
N GLN A 75 5.20 -2.56 -20.56
CA GLN A 75 6.64 -2.50 -20.86
C GLN A 75 7.03 -3.69 -21.74
N LYS A 76 8.19 -3.57 -22.40
CA LYS A 76 8.74 -4.52 -23.41
C LYS A 76 8.68 -5.99 -22.98
N SER A 77 8.83 -6.27 -21.69
CA SER A 77 8.74 -7.61 -21.06
C SER A 77 7.36 -8.25 -21.18
N CYS A 78 6.29 -7.46 -21.08
CA CYS A 78 4.90 -7.91 -21.22
C CYS A 78 4.45 -8.09 -22.67
N LYS A 79 5.02 -7.31 -23.59
CA LYS A 79 4.70 -7.40 -25.02
C LYS A 79 5.16 -8.73 -25.63
N ALA A 80 6.24 -9.32 -25.12
CA ALA A 80 6.75 -10.63 -25.56
C ALA A 80 5.90 -11.82 -25.06
N ALA A 81 5.15 -11.64 -23.97
CA ALA A 81 4.46 -12.71 -23.26
C ALA A 81 2.96 -12.82 -23.62
N ALA A 82 2.59 -12.73 -24.90
CA ALA A 82 1.29 -13.09 -25.48
C ALA A 82 -0.03 -12.62 -24.79
N SER A 83 0.01 -11.77 -23.77
CA SER A 83 -1.17 -11.27 -23.08
C SER A 83 -0.86 -9.88 -22.50
N ASN A 84 -1.29 -8.84 -23.22
CA ASN A 84 -1.26 -7.46 -22.75
C ASN A 84 -2.33 -7.26 -21.66
N THR A 85 -2.15 -7.92 -20.53
CA THR A 85 -3.06 -7.83 -19.38
C THR A 85 -2.50 -6.81 -18.40
N LYS A 86 -3.39 -6.10 -17.71
CA LYS A 86 -3.01 -5.22 -16.58
C LYS A 86 -2.33 -5.94 -15.41
N TYR A 87 -2.22 -7.24 -15.53
CA TYR A 87 -1.74 -8.18 -14.54
C TYR A 87 -0.28 -8.56 -14.76
N CYS A 88 0.23 -8.36 -15.98
CA CYS A 88 1.47 -8.92 -16.51
C CYS A 88 2.72 -8.67 -15.65
N MET A 89 2.93 -7.45 -15.16
CA MET A 89 4.00 -7.15 -14.22
C MET A 89 3.42 -6.46 -12.99
N ARG A 90 3.81 -6.94 -11.82
CA ARG A 90 3.39 -6.41 -10.51
C ARG A 90 4.47 -6.62 -9.49
N ALA A 91 4.62 -5.67 -8.57
CA ALA A 91 5.55 -5.81 -7.46
C ALA A 91 5.25 -7.03 -6.57
N TYR A 92 3.97 -7.36 -6.40
CA TYR A 92 3.48 -8.44 -5.55
C TYR A 92 2.16 -8.99 -6.08
N ASP A 93 1.77 -10.18 -5.63
CA ASP A 93 0.48 -10.78 -5.97
C ASP A 93 -0.54 -10.60 -4.86
N ARG A 94 -1.81 -10.40 -5.22
CA ARG A 94 -2.86 -10.31 -4.20
C ARG A 94 -3.17 -11.72 -3.74
N VAL A 95 -3.03 -11.96 -2.45
CA VAL A 95 -3.38 -13.26 -1.85
C VAL A 95 -4.52 -13.12 -0.85
N CYS A 96 -5.22 -14.21 -0.63
CA CYS A 96 -6.18 -14.32 0.45
C CYS A 96 -5.48 -14.78 1.73
N ASN A 97 -6.03 -14.38 2.87
CA ASN A 97 -5.58 -14.80 4.18
C ASN A 97 -6.04 -16.25 4.44
N ALA A 98 -5.17 -17.21 4.15
CA ALA A 98 -5.43 -18.63 4.37
C ALA A 98 -5.73 -18.95 5.84
N GLU A 99 -5.01 -18.31 6.77
CA GLU A 99 -5.16 -18.48 8.23
C GLU A 99 -6.51 -17.97 8.74
N LYS A 100 -7.13 -17.03 8.02
CA LYS A 100 -8.45 -16.49 8.34
C LYS A 100 -9.55 -17.05 7.41
N GLY A 101 -9.41 -18.29 6.94
CA GLY A 101 -10.45 -18.94 6.14
C GLY A 101 -10.58 -18.37 4.72
N ASN A 102 -9.44 -18.09 4.09
CA ASN A 102 -9.34 -17.58 2.72
C ASN A 102 -10.02 -16.22 2.48
N ARG A 103 -9.97 -15.35 3.51
CA ARG A 103 -10.58 -14.01 3.50
C ARG A 103 -9.66 -12.96 2.90
N SER A 104 -10.18 -11.77 2.61
CA SER A 104 -9.33 -10.64 2.22
C SER A 104 -8.42 -10.20 3.38
N ILE A 105 -7.17 -9.85 3.07
CA ILE A 105 -6.25 -9.18 4.01
C ILE A 105 -6.59 -7.68 4.00
N PHE A 106 -6.80 -7.08 5.17
CA PHE A 106 -7.08 -5.65 5.28
C PHE A 106 -5.84 -4.82 5.05
N PHE A 107 -6.01 -3.63 4.46
CA PHE A 107 -4.93 -2.67 4.22
C PHE A 107 -3.73 -3.29 3.46
N PHE A 108 -3.96 -4.25 2.55
CA PHE A 108 -2.92 -4.98 1.82
C PHE A 108 -1.83 -4.06 1.25
N GLU A 109 -2.25 -2.99 0.56
CA GLU A 109 -1.34 -2.03 -0.06
C GLU A 109 -0.50 -1.24 0.95
N TYR A 110 -0.96 -1.07 2.20
CA TYR A 110 -0.24 -0.32 3.23
C TYR A 110 0.98 -1.08 3.75
N TYR A 111 0.96 -2.42 3.77
CA TYR A 111 2.14 -3.22 4.10
C TYR A 111 3.30 -2.95 3.13
N TRP A 112 3.00 -2.96 1.84
CA TRP A 112 3.98 -2.70 0.80
C TRP A 112 4.41 -1.23 0.75
N GLY A 113 3.46 -0.30 0.92
CA GLY A 113 3.78 1.12 1.05
C GLY A 113 4.70 1.42 2.23
N TYR A 114 4.51 0.74 3.36
CA TYR A 114 5.41 0.84 4.51
C TYR A 114 6.82 0.35 4.16
N PHE A 115 6.94 -0.86 3.60
CA PHE A 115 8.24 -1.44 3.26
C PHE A 115 9.03 -0.57 2.27
N TRP A 116 8.39 -0.04 1.23
CA TRP A 116 9.11 0.82 0.28
C TRP A 116 9.51 2.16 0.86
N ASN A 117 8.71 2.70 1.78
CA ASN A 117 9.14 3.87 2.54
C ASN A 117 10.33 3.55 3.46
N ALA A 118 10.35 2.37 4.07
CA ALA A 118 11.50 1.93 4.85
C ALA A 118 12.74 1.75 3.95
N ALA A 119 12.59 1.14 2.77
CA ALA A 119 13.65 0.98 1.78
C ALA A 119 14.11 2.30 1.14
N TRP A 120 13.27 3.34 1.18
CA TRP A 120 13.68 4.70 0.84
C TRP A 120 14.61 5.31 1.89
N LEU A 121 14.26 5.14 3.16
CA LEU A 121 15.05 5.67 4.28
C LEU A 121 16.33 4.87 4.52
N ASP A 122 16.32 3.58 4.21
CA ASP A 122 17.45 2.67 4.35
C ASP A 122 17.81 2.02 2.99
N PRO A 123 18.75 2.63 2.25
CA PRO A 123 19.20 2.10 0.95
C PRO A 123 19.81 0.69 1.04
N SER A 124 20.21 0.21 2.22
CA SER A 124 20.75 -1.15 2.36
C SER A 124 19.71 -2.22 2.05
N LEU A 125 18.42 -1.91 2.18
CA LEU A 125 17.31 -2.80 1.80
C LEU A 125 17.25 -3.07 0.28
N TRP A 126 17.97 -2.27 -0.52
CA TRP A 126 18.11 -2.48 -1.97
C TRP A 126 19.30 -3.34 -2.36
N GLU A 127 20.20 -3.69 -1.44
CA GLU A 127 21.30 -4.61 -1.73
C GLU A 127 20.81 -6.06 -1.63
N THR A 128 20.21 -6.55 -2.72
CA THR A 128 19.53 -7.85 -2.76
C THR A 128 20.06 -8.75 -3.87
N ASP A 129 19.41 -9.89 -4.08
CA ASP A 129 19.67 -10.78 -5.22
C ASP A 129 19.18 -10.21 -6.56
N LEU A 130 18.28 -9.22 -6.55
CA LEU A 130 17.66 -8.64 -7.75
C LEU A 130 17.89 -7.14 -7.92
N THR A 131 18.43 -6.48 -6.90
CA THR A 131 18.65 -5.03 -6.88
C THR A 131 20.00 -4.70 -6.25
N ASN A 132 20.48 -3.50 -6.53
CA ASN A 132 21.66 -2.93 -5.90
C ASN A 132 21.47 -1.42 -5.65
N ARG A 133 22.54 -0.75 -5.20
CA ARG A 133 22.53 0.67 -4.91
C ARG A 133 22.15 1.57 -6.10
N SER A 134 22.53 1.22 -7.32
CA SER A 134 22.18 2.02 -8.51
C SER A 134 20.67 1.98 -8.81
N ASP A 135 20.01 0.86 -8.51
CA ASP A 135 18.55 0.76 -8.62
C ASP A 135 17.85 1.66 -7.61
N TYR A 136 18.38 1.72 -6.37
CA TYR A 136 17.93 2.70 -5.38
C TYR A 136 18.12 4.14 -5.87
N ASP A 137 19.30 4.50 -6.38
CA ASP A 137 19.58 5.88 -6.81
C ASP A 137 18.65 6.30 -7.97
N ALA A 138 18.34 5.38 -8.90
CA ALA A 138 17.39 5.60 -9.99
C ALA A 138 15.94 5.79 -9.48
N PHE A 139 15.52 4.95 -8.54
CA PHE A 139 14.22 5.10 -7.88
C PHE A 139 14.14 6.40 -7.07
N ALA A 140 15.21 6.74 -6.36
CA ALA A 140 15.34 7.96 -5.59
C ALA A 140 15.11 9.20 -6.46
N ALA A 141 15.79 9.26 -7.60
CA ALA A 141 15.61 10.32 -8.58
C ALA A 141 14.18 10.36 -9.13
N SER A 142 13.60 9.19 -9.45
CA SER A 142 12.25 9.09 -10.01
C SER A 142 11.20 9.62 -9.05
N VAL A 143 11.19 9.15 -7.79
CA VAL A 143 10.21 9.57 -6.79
C VAL A 143 10.36 11.05 -6.44
N ALA A 144 11.60 11.55 -6.31
CA ALA A 144 11.85 12.96 -6.05
C ALA A 144 11.32 13.89 -7.15
N SER A 145 11.19 13.37 -8.38
CA SER A 145 10.66 14.10 -9.53
C SER A 145 9.16 13.94 -9.75
N LEU A 146 8.47 13.12 -8.92
CA LEU A 146 7.06 12.82 -9.16
C LEU A 146 6.18 14.07 -9.02
N PRO A 147 5.33 14.35 -10.02
CA PRO A 147 4.45 15.49 -9.98
C PRO A 147 3.39 15.33 -8.89
N GLN A 148 3.26 16.35 -8.05
CA GLN A 148 2.18 16.49 -7.06
C GLN A 148 0.99 17.17 -7.74
N VAL A 149 0.44 16.51 -8.77
CA VAL A 149 -0.65 17.04 -9.58
C VAL A 149 -1.98 16.58 -9.02
N ARG A 150 -2.85 17.54 -8.70
CA ARG A 150 -4.26 17.25 -8.42
C ARG A 150 -5.08 17.43 -9.70
N PRO A 151 -6.01 16.53 -10.04
CA PRO A 151 -6.79 16.60 -11.29
C PRO A 151 -7.59 17.90 -11.47
N ASP A 152 -7.84 18.63 -10.39
CA ASP A 152 -8.57 19.89 -10.34
C ASP A 152 -7.66 21.14 -10.34
N THR A 153 -6.35 20.98 -10.47
CA THR A 153 -5.40 22.10 -10.54
C THR A 153 -5.75 23.00 -11.73
N PRO A 154 -6.02 24.30 -11.54
CA PRO A 154 -6.38 25.19 -12.65
C PRO A 154 -5.30 25.25 -13.72
N GLY A 155 -5.71 25.12 -14.98
CA GLY A 155 -4.80 25.21 -16.14
C GLY A 155 -4.11 23.89 -16.52
N LEU A 156 -4.39 22.80 -15.82
CA LEU A 156 -3.82 21.49 -16.14
C LEU A 156 -4.60 20.83 -17.29
N SER A 157 -3.90 20.44 -18.36
CA SER A 157 -4.51 19.75 -19.50
C SER A 157 -4.65 18.25 -19.23
N THR A 158 -5.50 17.58 -19.99
CA THR A 158 -5.59 16.10 -19.95
C THR A 158 -4.23 15.44 -20.22
N ALA A 159 -3.43 16.01 -21.13
CA ALA A 159 -2.10 15.49 -21.44
C ALA A 159 -1.13 15.60 -20.24
N ASP A 160 -1.22 16.67 -19.45
CA ASP A 160 -0.42 16.83 -18.24
C ASP A 160 -0.80 15.79 -17.18
N ILE A 161 -2.10 15.48 -17.04
CA ILE A 161 -2.57 14.42 -16.14
C ILE A 161 -2.06 13.05 -16.60
N GLU A 162 -2.15 12.76 -17.90
CA GLU A 162 -1.69 11.48 -18.47
C GLU A 162 -0.18 11.29 -18.31
N GLU A 163 0.62 12.33 -18.54
CA GLU A 163 2.06 12.26 -18.32
C GLU A 163 2.40 12.12 -16.83
N ALA A 164 1.70 12.82 -15.95
CA ALA A 164 1.86 12.65 -14.51
C ALA A 164 1.58 11.19 -14.10
N ILE A 165 0.46 10.62 -14.54
CA ILE A 165 0.11 9.21 -14.29
C ILE A 165 1.22 8.28 -14.80
N LYS A 166 1.73 8.52 -16.01
CA LYS A 166 2.82 7.72 -16.59
C LYS A 166 4.06 7.73 -15.69
N LEU A 167 4.49 8.89 -15.21
CA LEU A 167 5.65 9.00 -14.31
C LEU A 167 5.45 8.21 -13.01
N TRP A 168 4.24 8.21 -12.45
CA TRP A 168 3.90 7.39 -11.28
C TRP A 168 3.99 5.88 -11.57
N PHE A 169 3.56 5.44 -12.75
CA PHE A 169 3.70 4.03 -13.16
C PHE A 169 5.16 3.64 -13.45
N ASP A 170 5.94 4.54 -14.06
CA ASP A 170 7.37 4.33 -14.33
C ASP A 170 8.16 4.18 -13.00
N ALA A 171 7.85 4.99 -12.00
CA ALA A 171 8.44 4.86 -10.66
C ALA A 171 7.99 3.57 -9.95
N ALA A 172 6.70 3.21 -10.08
CA ALA A 172 6.15 1.98 -9.52
C ALA A 172 6.78 0.72 -10.10
N GLU A 173 7.17 0.74 -11.37
CA GLU A 173 7.84 -0.40 -12.01
C GLU A 173 9.23 -0.68 -11.46
N GLN A 174 9.98 0.36 -11.08
CA GLN A 174 11.31 0.21 -10.50
C GLN A 174 11.27 -0.52 -9.14
N LEU A 175 10.11 -0.58 -8.49
CA LEU A 175 9.90 -1.32 -7.25
C LEU A 175 9.73 -2.84 -7.47
N VAL A 176 9.53 -3.30 -8.71
CA VAL A 176 9.27 -4.72 -8.98
C VAL A 176 10.45 -5.60 -8.55
N PRO A 177 11.70 -5.36 -8.95
CA PRO A 177 12.81 -6.22 -8.55
C PRO A 177 13.04 -6.21 -7.04
N LEU A 178 12.95 -5.04 -6.38
CA LEU A 178 13.04 -4.93 -4.92
C LEU A 178 11.98 -5.78 -4.23
N SER A 179 10.72 -5.64 -4.65
CA SER A 179 9.58 -6.32 -4.02
C SER A 179 9.61 -7.84 -4.19
N ARG A 180 10.30 -8.31 -5.23
CA ARG A 180 10.39 -9.72 -5.58
C ARG A 180 11.72 -10.38 -5.17
N SER A 181 12.61 -9.61 -4.56
CA SER A 181 13.87 -10.09 -3.99
C SER A 181 13.63 -10.99 -2.77
N PHE A 182 14.66 -11.73 -2.35
CA PHE A 182 14.66 -12.41 -1.06
C PHE A 182 14.68 -11.45 0.13
N GLY A 183 15.19 -10.22 -0.06
CA GLY A 183 15.15 -9.17 0.97
C GLY A 183 13.71 -8.84 1.38
N ALA A 184 12.83 -8.59 0.40
CA ALA A 184 11.42 -8.33 0.66
C ALA A 184 10.70 -9.54 1.29
N ARG A 185 11.04 -10.77 0.87
CA ARG A 185 10.48 -12.00 1.47
C ARG A 185 10.74 -12.09 2.97
N ASN A 186 11.93 -11.70 3.40
CA ASN A 186 12.41 -11.83 4.77
C ASN A 186 12.22 -10.55 5.59
N TYR A 187 11.65 -9.50 5.00
CA TYR A 187 11.40 -8.25 5.69
C TYR A 187 10.37 -8.45 6.81
N VAL A 188 10.75 -8.07 8.02
CA VAL A 188 9.91 -8.13 9.22
C VAL A 188 9.32 -6.75 9.46
N LEU A 189 7.99 -6.67 9.42
CA LEU A 189 7.26 -5.46 9.75
C LEU A 189 7.36 -5.18 11.26
N PRO A 190 7.23 -3.91 11.69
CA PRO A 190 7.26 -3.58 13.11
C PRO A 190 6.23 -4.37 13.89
N ALA A 191 6.55 -4.70 15.14
CA ALA A 191 5.60 -5.41 16.01
C ALA A 191 4.30 -4.60 16.16
N GLY A 192 3.16 -5.29 16.05
CA GLY A 192 1.83 -4.66 16.12
C GLY A 192 1.44 -3.87 14.87
N PHE A 193 2.29 -3.80 13.84
CA PHE A 193 1.95 -3.21 12.56
C PHE A 193 0.91 -4.08 11.85
N LEU A 194 -0.36 -3.68 11.98
CA LEU A 194 -1.50 -4.38 11.42
C LEU A 194 -1.56 -5.87 11.85
N GLU A 195 -2.24 -6.71 11.09
CA GLU A 195 -2.52 -8.12 11.44
C GLU A 195 -1.37 -9.10 11.11
N ARG A 196 -0.21 -8.64 10.57
CA ARG A 196 0.87 -9.53 10.09
C ARG A 196 2.27 -8.96 10.33
N GLN A 197 3.22 -9.86 10.55
CA GLN A 197 4.65 -9.54 10.71
C GLN A 197 5.46 -9.59 9.41
N THR A 198 4.90 -10.11 8.32
CA THR A 198 5.59 -10.22 7.01
C THR A 198 4.76 -9.64 5.88
N LEU A 199 5.44 -9.29 4.78
CA LEU A 199 4.79 -8.76 3.58
C LEU A 199 3.88 -9.82 2.93
N PRO A 200 2.59 -9.51 2.69
CA PRO A 200 1.67 -10.44 2.07
C PRO A 200 1.91 -10.52 0.56
N GLY A 201 1.79 -11.72 -0.02
CA GLY A 201 1.78 -11.88 -1.48
C GLY A 201 3.13 -11.67 -2.17
N HIS A 202 4.23 -11.91 -1.47
CA HIS A 202 5.55 -11.96 -2.07
C HIS A 202 5.59 -12.99 -3.21
N VAL A 203 6.26 -12.63 -4.30
CA VAL A 203 6.56 -13.49 -5.44
C VAL A 203 8.04 -13.35 -5.74
N ALA A 204 8.76 -14.46 -5.90
CA ALA A 204 10.18 -14.43 -6.21
C ALA A 204 10.45 -14.21 -7.71
N GLY A 205 11.50 -13.45 -8.02
CA GLY A 205 12.06 -13.31 -9.37
C GLY A 205 11.30 -12.37 -10.30
N VAL A 206 11.80 -12.18 -11.52
CA VAL A 206 11.30 -11.14 -12.46
C VAL A 206 10.34 -11.66 -13.53
N ALA A 207 9.86 -12.91 -13.39
CA ALA A 207 8.95 -13.51 -14.35
C ALA A 207 7.59 -12.77 -14.39
N PRO A 208 6.98 -12.59 -15.57
CA PRO A 208 5.64 -12.01 -15.66
C PRO A 208 4.61 -12.80 -14.85
N LEU A 209 3.73 -12.08 -14.15
CA LEU A 209 2.57 -12.63 -13.47
C LEU A 209 1.36 -12.41 -14.35
N GLN A 210 0.60 -13.44 -14.72
CA GLN A 210 -0.55 -13.26 -15.63
C GLN A 210 -1.89 -13.55 -14.97
N GLU A 211 -1.87 -14.08 -13.76
CA GLU A 211 -3.05 -14.56 -13.06
C GLU A 211 -3.88 -13.39 -12.52
N LYS A 212 -5.20 -13.48 -12.65
CA LYS A 212 -6.07 -12.46 -12.05
C LYS A 212 -6.00 -12.55 -10.52
N ASP A 213 -6.21 -11.43 -9.83
CA ASP A 213 -6.39 -11.45 -8.38
C ASP A 213 -7.44 -12.52 -7.97
N PRO A 214 -7.17 -13.32 -6.93
CA PRO A 214 -8.12 -14.29 -6.42
C PRO A 214 -9.36 -13.60 -5.85
N LYS A 215 -10.50 -14.29 -5.94
CA LYS A 215 -11.72 -13.89 -5.24
C LYS A 215 -11.63 -14.38 -3.79
N CYS A 216 -11.22 -13.50 -2.89
CA CYS A 216 -11.19 -13.82 -1.46
C CYS A 216 -12.59 -13.74 -0.85
N GLY A 217 -12.83 -14.55 0.18
CA GLY A 217 -14.00 -14.40 1.04
C GLY A 217 -14.05 -12.99 1.64
N GLN A 218 -15.26 -12.51 1.95
CA GLN A 218 -15.39 -11.29 2.74
C GLN A 218 -14.66 -11.49 4.05
N ALA A 219 -13.87 -10.50 4.45
CA ALA A 219 -13.27 -10.49 5.77
C ALA A 219 -14.42 -10.46 6.79
N ALA A 220 -14.79 -11.61 7.35
CA ALA A 220 -15.92 -11.63 8.27
C ALA A 220 -15.52 -10.87 9.53
N ALA A 221 -16.35 -9.91 9.89
CA ALA A 221 -16.40 -9.43 11.25
C ALA A 221 -16.86 -10.58 12.13
N SER A 222 -15.91 -11.35 12.70
CA SER A 222 -16.26 -12.24 13.80
C SER A 222 -16.61 -11.33 14.97
N CYS A 223 -17.89 -11.34 15.29
CA CYS A 223 -18.48 -10.58 16.38
C CYS A 223 -18.35 -11.33 17.69
N ASP A 224 -17.17 -11.88 17.95
CA ASP A 224 -16.83 -12.41 19.26
C ASP A 224 -16.53 -11.22 20.16
N VAL A 225 -17.59 -10.53 20.57
CA VAL A 225 -17.55 -9.54 21.65
C VAL A 225 -17.77 -10.35 22.93
N PRO A 226 -16.86 -10.29 23.93
CA PRO A 226 -17.16 -10.82 25.24
C PRO A 226 -18.46 -10.16 25.70
N GLN A 227 -19.52 -10.95 25.95
CA GLN A 227 -20.73 -10.39 26.54
C GLN A 227 -20.38 -9.90 27.93
N ILE A 228 -20.09 -8.61 28.05
CA ILE A 228 -20.08 -7.94 29.35
C ILE A 228 -21.53 -7.91 29.77
N ARG A 229 -21.92 -8.89 30.60
CA ARG A 229 -23.21 -8.85 31.30
C ARG A 229 -23.20 -7.59 32.16
N VAL A 230 -24.05 -6.64 31.81
CA VAL A 230 -24.42 -5.51 32.67
C VAL A 230 -25.20 -6.03 33.86
#